data_AF-A0A964ZAS4-F1
#
_entry.id   AF-A0A964ZAS4-F1
#
_cell.length_a   1.000
_cell.length_b   1.000
_cell.length_c   1.000
_cell.angle_alpha   90.00
_cell.angle_beta   90.00
_cell.angle_gamma   90.00
#
_symmetry.space_group_name_H-M   'P 1'
#
loop_
_entity.id
_entity.type
_entity.pdbx_description
1 polymer ?
#
loop_
_entity_poly.entity_id
_entity_poly.type
_entity_poly.pdbx_seq_one_letter_code
_entity_poly.pdbx_strand_id
1 'polypeptide(L)'
;MIEPDREGDFVFGQDEPYRLDAGGQLSPASLRYAVYGRSNGPAILVCHALSGSSRLADWWGELTGPGRPFDTDRFRIVCANVLGSCYGSTGPRTTNPATGRPYGGDFPVLSIRDMVRPQAMLLEHLGIDT
;
A
#
# COMPACT_ATOMS: atom_id res chain seq x y z
N MET A 1 -5.56 13.66 -15.73
CA MET A 1 -4.65 13.04 -14.75
C MET A 1 -4.33 11.65 -15.27
N ILE A 2 -3.09 11.18 -15.12
CA ILE A 2 -2.76 9.84 -15.63
C ILE A 2 -3.41 8.77 -14.73
N GLU A 3 -3.92 7.71 -15.33
CA GLU A 3 -4.43 6.56 -14.59
C GLU A 3 -3.29 5.58 -14.26
N PRO A 4 -3.41 4.77 -13.20
CA PRO A 4 -2.49 3.66 -12.97
C PRO A 4 -2.57 2.62 -14.10
N ASP A 5 -1.43 2.04 -14.46
CA ASP A 5 -1.37 0.88 -15.37
C ASP A 5 -1.88 -0.38 -14.69
N ARG A 6 -1.75 -0.45 -13.36
CA ARG A 6 -2.28 -1.54 -12.54
C ARG A 6 -2.67 -1.03 -11.16
N GLU A 7 -3.81 -1.48 -10.67
CA GLU A 7 -4.18 -1.40 -9.26
C GLU A 7 -4.48 -2.80 -8.71
N GLY A 8 -4.32 -2.97 -7.42
CA GLY A 8 -4.67 -4.23 -6.78
C GLY A 8 -4.56 -4.19 -5.27
N ASP A 9 -4.98 -5.29 -4.66
CA ASP A 9 -4.85 -5.53 -3.24
C ASP A 9 -3.84 -6.66 -3.03
N PHE A 10 -2.77 -6.36 -2.31
CA PHE A 10 -1.79 -7.35 -1.87
C PHE A 10 -2.21 -7.85 -0.49
N VAL A 11 -2.64 -9.11 -0.43
CA VAL A 11 -3.12 -9.76 0.79
C VAL A 11 -1.98 -10.51 1.45
N PHE A 12 -1.87 -10.38 2.77
CA PHE A 12 -0.86 -11.04 3.60
C PHE A 12 -1.47 -11.45 4.94
N GLY A 13 -0.73 -12.23 5.72
CA GLY A 13 -1.19 -12.69 7.02
C GLY A 13 -2.26 -13.79 6.98
N GLN A 14 -2.38 -14.54 5.87
CA GLN A 14 -3.34 -15.64 5.71
C GLN A 14 -2.87 -16.92 6.42
N ASP A 15 -1.62 -17.31 6.18
CA ASP A 15 -1.03 -18.53 6.75
C ASP A 15 -0.37 -18.26 8.10
N GLU A 16 0.35 -17.14 8.21
CA GLU A 16 0.99 -16.68 9.44
C GLU A 16 0.48 -15.28 9.79
N PRO A 17 -0.22 -15.09 10.93
CA PRO A 17 -0.78 -13.79 11.30
C PRO A 17 0.28 -12.68 11.34
N TYR A 18 -0.08 -11.52 10.79
CA TYR A 18 0.82 -10.37 10.79
C TYR A 18 0.89 -9.73 12.19
N ARG A 19 2.00 -9.98 12.90
CA ARG A 19 2.21 -9.52 14.28
C ARG A 19 2.68 -8.07 14.34
N LEU A 20 2.02 -7.28 15.19
CA LEU A 20 2.26 -5.86 15.35
C LEU A 20 3.21 -5.58 16.53
N ASP A 21 4.00 -4.52 16.41
CA ASP A 21 5.03 -4.19 17.40
C ASP A 21 4.45 -3.89 18.79
N ALA A 22 3.28 -3.24 18.84
CA ALA A 22 2.57 -2.91 20.08
C ALA A 22 1.73 -4.08 20.65
N GLY A 23 1.84 -5.26 20.05
CA GLY A 23 0.99 -6.41 20.33
C GLY A 23 -0.27 -6.43 19.45
N GLY A 24 -0.93 -7.59 19.44
CA GLY A 24 -2.02 -7.88 18.50
C GLY A 24 -1.53 -8.38 17.14
N GLN A 25 -2.49 -8.71 16.28
CA GLN A 25 -2.22 -9.26 14.95
C GLN A 25 -3.36 -8.96 13.98
N LEU A 26 -3.06 -8.99 12.69
CA LEU A 26 -4.05 -8.93 11.61
C LEU A 26 -3.98 -10.21 10.77
N SER A 27 -5.15 -10.77 10.42
CA SER A 27 -5.25 -12.03 9.68
C SER A 27 -6.65 -12.23 9.07
N PRO A 28 -6.80 -12.19 7.74
CA PRO A 28 -5.87 -11.60 6.76
C PRO A 28 -5.84 -10.06 6.85
N ALA A 29 -4.80 -9.46 6.27
CA ALA A 29 -4.70 -8.02 6.01
C ALA A 29 -4.33 -7.76 4.55
N SER A 30 -4.57 -6.54 4.07
CA SER A 30 -4.24 -6.13 2.71
C SER A 30 -3.67 -4.72 2.63
N LEU A 31 -2.74 -4.53 1.68
CA LEU A 31 -2.36 -3.22 1.17
C LEU A 31 -3.00 -2.98 -0.20
N ARG A 32 -3.61 -1.82 -0.36
CA ARG A 32 -4.08 -1.33 -1.66
C ARG A 32 -2.90 -0.65 -2.34
N TYR A 33 -2.62 -0.95 -3.60
CA TYR A 33 -1.52 -0.34 -4.32
C TYR A 33 -1.90 0.04 -5.74
N ALA A 34 -1.12 0.96 -6.30
CA ALA A 34 -1.16 1.33 -7.70
C ALA A 34 0.26 1.29 -8.28
N VAL A 35 0.36 0.94 -9.56
CA VAL A 35 1.60 0.93 -10.33
C VAL A 35 1.43 1.80 -11.56
N TYR A 36 2.43 2.63 -11.83
CA TYR A 36 2.52 3.52 -12.99
C TYR A 36 3.82 3.28 -13.74
N GLY A 37 3.78 3.43 -15.06
CA GLY A 37 4.94 3.38 -15.94
C GLY A 37 5.43 1.97 -16.26
N ARG A 38 6.70 1.88 -16.66
CA ARG A 38 7.27 0.68 -17.29
C ARG A 38 7.43 -0.47 -16.31
N SER A 39 6.83 -1.63 -16.60
CA SER A 39 6.94 -2.86 -15.78
C SER A 39 8.37 -3.37 -15.55
N ASN A 40 9.31 -3.08 -16.45
CA ASN A 40 10.71 -3.50 -16.39
C ASN A 40 11.69 -2.34 -16.14
N GLY A 41 11.19 -1.15 -15.77
CA GLY A 41 12.04 -0.02 -15.41
C GLY A 41 12.58 -0.12 -13.96
N PRO A 42 13.57 0.70 -13.58
CA PRO A 42 13.95 0.83 -12.18
C PRO A 42 12.75 1.23 -11.32
N ALA A 43 12.63 0.63 -10.14
CA ALA A 43 11.47 0.82 -9.28
C ALA A 43 11.62 2.06 -8.38
N ILE A 44 10.54 2.80 -8.22
CA ILE A 44 10.38 3.85 -7.21
C ILE A 44 9.22 3.46 -6.32
N LEU A 45 9.46 3.25 -5.03
CA LEU A 45 8.40 3.15 -4.03
C LEU A 45 8.04 4.54 -3.51
N VAL A 46 6.76 4.89 -3.59
CA VAL A 46 6.24 6.14 -3.02
C VAL A 46 5.41 5.83 -1.78
N CYS A 47 5.87 6.38 -0.65
CA CYS A 47 5.14 6.37 0.61
C CYS A 47 4.36 7.69 0.76
N HIS A 48 3.04 7.60 0.80
CA HIS A 48 2.18 8.79 0.87
C HIS A 48 2.14 9.42 2.28
N ALA A 49 1.79 10.70 2.36
CA ALA A 49 1.55 11.40 3.63
C ALA A 49 0.21 10.97 4.27
N LEU A 50 -0.10 11.42 5.49
CA LEU A 50 -1.26 10.95 6.28
C LEU A 50 -2.60 10.88 5.50
N SER A 51 -2.91 11.88 4.68
CA SER A 51 -4.18 11.97 3.92
C SER A 51 -4.06 11.55 2.45
N GLY A 52 -2.91 11.02 2.04
CA GLY A 52 -2.71 10.47 0.70
C GLY A 52 -3.30 9.07 0.54
N SER A 53 -3.28 8.57 -0.68
CA SER A 53 -3.71 7.22 -1.05
C SER A 53 -2.70 6.56 -2.00
N SER A 54 -2.94 5.30 -2.40
CA SER A 54 -2.13 4.63 -3.40
C SER A 54 -2.19 5.28 -4.79
N ARG A 55 -3.23 6.06 -5.08
CA ARG A 55 -3.39 6.73 -6.38
C ARG A 55 -2.56 8.02 -6.41
N LEU A 56 -1.25 7.86 -6.62
CA LEU A 56 -0.25 8.93 -6.63
C LEU A 56 -0.65 10.15 -7.46
N ALA A 57 -1.16 9.93 -8.67
CA ALA A 57 -1.49 11.01 -9.59
C ALA A 57 -2.66 11.89 -9.07
N ASP A 58 -3.49 11.39 -8.15
CA ASP A 58 -4.61 12.12 -7.56
C ASP A 58 -4.12 13.29 -6.68
N TRP A 59 -2.94 13.18 -6.10
CA TRP A 59 -2.37 14.19 -5.19
C TRP A 59 -0.99 14.73 -5.61
N TRP A 60 -0.28 14.07 -6.53
CA TRP A 60 0.98 14.52 -7.15
C TRP A 60 0.92 14.48 -8.70
N GLY A 61 -0.25 14.77 -9.28
CA GLY A 61 -0.48 14.70 -10.72
C GLY A 61 0.47 15.56 -11.57
N GLU A 62 0.83 16.78 -11.12
CA GLU A 62 1.76 17.64 -11.86
C GLU A 62 3.20 17.12 -11.86
N LEU A 63 3.52 16.23 -10.92
CA LEU A 63 4.83 15.61 -10.76
C LEU A 63 4.90 14.23 -11.41
N THR A 64 3.78 13.66 -11.86
CA THR A 64 3.67 12.25 -12.29
C THR A 64 3.25 12.15 -13.75
N GLY A 65 4.04 11.42 -14.56
CA GLY A 65 3.75 11.17 -15.97
C GLY A 65 4.97 11.31 -16.87
N PRO A 66 4.80 11.17 -18.20
CA PRO A 66 5.89 11.22 -19.17
C PRO A 66 6.74 12.49 -19.05
N GLY A 67 8.04 12.33 -18.83
CA GLY A 67 9.00 13.44 -18.70
C GLY A 67 8.87 14.29 -17.43
N ARG A 68 8.03 13.89 -16.47
CA ARG A 68 7.86 14.56 -15.16
C ARG A 68 8.87 14.04 -14.13
N PRO A 69 9.00 14.63 -12.92
CA PRO A 69 9.89 14.10 -11.88
C PRO A 69 9.66 12.62 -11.55
N PHE A 70 8.39 12.20 -11.43
CA PHE A 70 7.99 10.79 -11.40
C PHE A 70 7.67 10.35 -12.84
N ASP A 71 8.74 10.12 -13.60
CA ASP A 71 8.70 9.84 -15.04
C ASP A 71 8.23 8.41 -15.33
N THR A 72 7.01 8.26 -15.83
CA THR A 72 6.42 6.96 -16.17
C THR A 72 7.03 6.31 -17.42
N ASP A 73 7.73 7.07 -18.27
CA ASP A 73 8.44 6.50 -19.43
C ASP A 73 9.76 5.84 -19.01
N ARG A 74 10.24 6.13 -17.79
CA ARG A 74 11.53 5.66 -17.29
C ARG A 74 11.40 4.67 -16.16
N PHE A 75 10.51 4.93 -15.21
CA PHE A 75 10.44 4.21 -13.94
C PHE A 75 9.20 3.33 -13.83
N ARG A 76 9.32 2.29 -13.00
CA ARG A 76 8.18 1.55 -12.44
C ARG A 76 7.83 2.18 -11.11
N ILE A 77 6.80 3.00 -11.06
CA ILE A 77 6.42 3.71 -9.83
C ILE A 77 5.35 2.90 -9.12
N VAL A 78 5.63 2.48 -7.89
CA VAL A 78 4.71 1.74 -7.03
C VAL A 78 4.32 2.66 -5.88
N CYS A 79 3.02 2.84 -5.65
CA CYS A 79 2.53 3.54 -4.47
C CYS A 79 1.57 2.63 -3.71
N ALA A 80 1.92 2.38 -2.44
CA ALA A 80 1.13 1.55 -1.54
C ALA A 80 0.41 2.44 -0.54
N ASN A 81 -0.90 2.24 -0.40
CA ASN A 81 -1.65 2.85 0.68
C ASN A 81 -1.23 2.19 2.00
N VAL A 82 -1.00 2.98 3.05
CA VAL A 82 -0.46 2.47 4.32
C VAL A 82 -1.47 1.62 5.07
N LEU A 83 -0.97 0.65 5.83
CA LEU A 83 -1.77 -0.09 6.81
C LEU A 83 -2.37 0.90 7.83
N GLY A 84 -3.66 0.74 8.16
CA GLY A 84 -4.40 1.65 9.03
C GLY A 84 -5.09 2.82 8.32
N SER A 85 -4.80 3.06 7.03
CA SER A 85 -5.49 4.09 6.22
C SER A 85 -6.96 3.71 5.94
N CYS A 86 -7.74 4.69 5.46
CA CYS A 86 -9.13 4.53 5.05
C CYS A 86 -9.34 4.49 3.52
N TYR A 87 -8.27 4.49 2.72
CA TYR A 87 -8.31 4.49 1.25
C TYR A 87 -8.05 3.11 0.63
N GLY A 88 -8.53 2.04 1.27
CA GLY A 88 -8.61 0.69 0.69
C GLY A 88 -7.78 -0.38 1.42
N SER A 89 -6.64 -0.01 2.01
CA SER A 89 -5.86 -0.95 2.83
C SER A 89 -6.58 -1.30 4.13
N THR A 90 -6.17 -2.41 4.74
CA THR A 90 -6.72 -2.83 6.04
C THR A 90 -6.52 -1.74 7.08
N GLY A 91 -7.61 -1.28 7.67
CA GLY A 91 -7.65 -0.22 8.66
C GLY A 91 -8.92 -0.29 9.51
N PRO A 92 -9.18 0.72 10.35
CA PRO A 92 -10.34 0.72 11.26
C PRO A 92 -11.70 0.53 10.57
N ARG A 93 -11.83 0.93 9.30
CA ARG A 93 -13.07 0.77 8.52
C ARG A 93 -13.24 -0.62 7.91
N THR A 94 -12.19 -1.44 7.89
CA THR A 94 -12.21 -2.79 7.32
C THR A 94 -13.00 -3.73 8.23
N THR A 95 -13.76 -4.65 7.64
CA THR A 95 -14.46 -5.70 8.39
C THR A 95 -13.47 -6.60 9.09
N ASN A 96 -13.58 -6.73 10.41
CA ASN A 96 -12.85 -7.67 11.22
C ASN A 96 -13.39 -9.09 10.95
N PRO A 97 -12.57 -10.02 10.41
CA PRO A 97 -13.00 -11.39 10.10
C PRO A 97 -13.51 -12.17 11.32
N ALA A 98 -13.02 -11.86 12.52
CA ALA A 98 -13.43 -12.54 13.75
C ALA A 98 -14.83 -12.13 14.23
N THR A 99 -15.28 -10.92 13.90
CA THR A 99 -16.55 -10.37 14.42
C THR A 99 -17.59 -10.09 13.33
N GLY A 100 -17.19 -10.06 12.05
CA GLY A 100 -18.03 -9.68 10.92
C GLY A 100 -18.43 -8.19 10.91
N ARG A 101 -17.83 -7.35 11.77
CA ARG A 101 -18.10 -5.90 11.88
C ARG A 101 -16.82 -5.11 11.62
N PRO A 102 -16.87 -3.81 11.25
CA PRO A 102 -15.68 -2.98 11.15
C PRO A 102 -14.86 -3.02 12.43
N TYR A 103 -13.53 -3.03 12.33
CA TYR A 103 -12.64 -2.99 13.50
C TYR A 103 -12.94 -1.79 14.42
N GLY A 104 -13.19 -0.61 13.83
CA GLY A 104 -13.47 0.62 14.59
C GLY A 104 -12.36 0.92 15.62
N GLY A 105 -12.76 1.19 16.86
CA GLY A 105 -11.84 1.42 17.97
C GLY A 105 -11.04 0.20 18.41
N ASP A 106 -11.43 -1.00 17.97
CA ASP A 106 -10.71 -2.25 18.27
C ASP A 106 -9.57 -2.51 17.29
N PHE A 107 -9.34 -1.62 16.31
CA PHE A 107 -8.20 -1.75 15.41
C PHE A 107 -6.90 -1.62 16.21
N PRO A 108 -5.95 -2.56 16.05
CA PRO A 108 -4.75 -2.56 16.87
C PRO A 108 -3.87 -1.34 16.60
N VAL A 109 -3.11 -0.95 17.62
CA VAL A 109 -2.15 0.15 17.52
C VAL A 109 -1.04 -0.22 16.54
N LEU A 110 -0.73 0.69 15.61
CA LEU A 110 0.33 0.51 14.63
C LEU A 110 1.55 1.36 14.96
N SER A 111 2.74 0.79 14.78
CA SER A 111 3.99 1.51 14.61
C SER A 111 4.23 1.86 13.13
N ILE A 112 5.20 2.75 12.85
CA ILE A 112 5.64 2.98 11.46
C ILE A 112 6.26 1.71 10.85
N ARG A 113 6.95 0.89 11.65
CA ARG A 113 7.51 -0.38 11.18
C ARG A 113 6.39 -1.36 10.80
N ASP A 114 5.26 -1.34 11.50
CA ASP A 114 4.08 -2.11 11.12
C ASP A 114 3.52 -1.70 9.75
N MET A 115 3.68 -0.43 9.35
CA MET A 115 3.25 0.05 8.04
C MET A 115 4.27 -0.26 6.93
N VAL A 116 5.56 -0.22 7.22
CA VAL A 116 6.64 -0.37 6.22
C VAL A 116 6.92 -1.84 5.86
N ARG A 117 6.90 -2.77 6.82
CA ARG A 117 7.16 -4.20 6.56
C ARG A 117 6.32 -4.79 5.41
N PRO A 118 4.99 -4.58 5.34
CA PRO A 118 4.18 -5.11 4.25
C PRO A 118 4.42 -4.40 2.91
N GLN A 119 5.02 -3.21 2.89
CA GLN A 119 5.45 -2.57 1.64
C GLN A 119 6.65 -3.30 1.03
N ALA A 120 7.58 -3.78 1.86
CA ALA A 120 8.68 -4.64 1.38
C ALA A 120 8.16 -5.97 0.83
N MET A 121 7.23 -6.61 1.54
CA MET A 121 6.56 -7.84 1.07
C MET A 121 5.80 -7.61 -0.25
N LEU A 122 5.18 -6.44 -0.42
CA LEU A 122 4.54 -6.05 -1.69
C LEU A 122 5.57 -5.94 -2.83
N LEU A 123 6.75 -5.36 -2.59
CA LEU A 123 7.79 -5.27 -3.62
C LEU A 123 8.25 -6.68 -4.06
N GLU A 124 8.47 -7.59 -3.12
CA GLU A 124 8.78 -9.00 -3.40
C GLU A 124 7.65 -9.67 -4.22
N HIS A 125 6.39 -9.47 -3.83
CA HIS A 125 5.22 -9.98 -4.57
C HIS A 125 5.14 -9.43 -6.00
N LEU A 126 5.61 -8.20 -6.22
CA LEU A 126 5.65 -7.55 -7.53
C LEU A 126 6.89 -7.92 -8.36
N GLY A 127 7.76 -8.78 -7.83
CA GLY A 127 9.01 -9.21 -8.46
C GLY A 127 10.08 -8.11 -8.51
N ILE A 128 10.14 -7.26 -7.48
CA ILE A 128 11.13 -6.20 -7.33
C ILE A 128 12.08 -6.61 -6.21
N ASP A 129 13.36 -6.81 -6.57
CA ASP A 129 14.42 -7.14 -5.61
C ASP A 129 14.68 -5.95 -4.66
N THR A 130 14.87 -6.25 -3.36
CA THR A 130 15.04 -5.30 -2.26
C THR A 130 16.40 -5.40 -1.58
#